data_AF-E3GHK1-F1
#
_entry.id   AF-E3GHK1-F1
#
_cell.length_a   1.000
_cell.length_b   1.000
_cell.length_c   1.000
_cell.angle_alpha   90.00
_cell.angle_beta   90.00
_cell.angle_gamma   90.00
#
_symmetry.space_group_name_H-M   'P 1'
#
loop_
_entity.id
_entity.type
_entity.pdbx_description
1 polymer ?
#
loop_
_entity_poly.entity_id
_entity_poly.type
_entity_poly.pdbx_seq_one_letter_code
_entity_poly.pdbx_strand_id
1 'polypeptide(L)'
;MLKECLDVFKKIYEEKGESLILDTYVPAEGSYVLVDRDGAIKEIKELPKQKEPPEDFESFIEKDYLSALIDMNKPIDKKKVIHSNNYYAFWVKKDSIRPDKNGKVKLTQEIIDDYYGLLKAPENKYRKKGLELYEVVEAEIGKPDLEMIERHKDWIKNNIFSIVQDNHLKDDKSYLKIYFDANKEAYQRENRRYVIPNVYNTTDYNVPVEDKIFGLPNDNMGLNAKKPYLENKTRKNTMPYLISTEEVAVQKKFFDYLYNQACLGKSNIYLNEKDGIIALSNNESLKQSFKGYYLRIQKGKELEIHDFDEITGFEAEIEPIELKQYIPVPEKNATDLVYEKVKKLEDVKILINSVFLKKFLITNFFTDAKDIRLNDTKVKEELLRCRTGYFNWFFKGESVAVRSFFAESSLVLIKNSILNRHIPKAIEQFNVRESILNYFEGGERMEQTYEEIFERLSEMINSDTRSTIEDDAMYYYAAGQIAQFLLSLNQSSKPTPALVNPVINARTAQQLQVVLERLYKKYNYAIKYPQRISRLYSMFLLHMPENKKTDSQMLIAGYLDRSLVYEKKNKNEGEAENE
;
A
#
# COMPACT_ATOMS: atom_id res chain seq x y z
N MET A 1 8.29 -15.22 13.75
CA MET A 1 8.62 -14.07 12.89
C MET A 1 8.86 -12.75 13.63
N LEU A 2 7.95 -12.24 14.48
CA LEU A 2 8.18 -10.95 15.16
C LEU A 2 9.46 -10.96 16.02
N LYS A 3 9.74 -12.08 16.69
CA LYS A 3 10.95 -12.26 17.49
C LYS A 3 12.22 -12.13 16.65
N GLU A 4 12.22 -12.75 15.48
CA GLU A 4 13.32 -12.77 14.55
C GLU A 4 13.54 -11.37 13.94
N CYS A 5 12.45 -10.64 13.63
CA CYS A 5 12.50 -9.23 13.28
C CYS A 5 13.12 -8.37 14.40
N LEU A 6 12.74 -8.64 15.66
CA LEU A 6 13.29 -7.93 16.83
C LEU A 6 14.78 -8.22 17.03
N ASP A 7 15.22 -9.45 16.80
CA ASP A 7 16.63 -9.83 16.94
C ASP A 7 17.49 -9.12 15.88
N VAL A 8 17.00 -8.99 14.64
CA VAL A 8 17.63 -8.17 13.59
C VAL A 8 17.63 -6.69 13.98
N PHE A 9 16.49 -6.14 14.40
CA PHE A 9 16.38 -4.74 14.83
C PHE A 9 17.34 -4.43 15.97
N LYS A 10 17.45 -5.32 16.96
CA LYS A 10 18.32 -5.15 18.13
C LYS A 10 19.78 -4.99 17.72
N LYS A 11 20.29 -5.83 16.81
CA LYS A 11 21.67 -5.71 16.29
C LYS A 11 21.91 -4.36 15.60
N ILE A 12 20.98 -3.94 14.74
CA ILE A 12 21.07 -2.65 14.04
C ILE A 12 21.00 -1.48 15.04
N TYR A 13 20.17 -1.63 16.08
CA TYR A 13 20.00 -0.65 17.13
C TYR A 13 21.25 -0.53 18.02
N GLU A 14 21.96 -1.63 18.29
CA GLU A 14 23.23 -1.60 19.04
C GLU A 14 24.30 -0.76 18.33
N GLU A 15 24.29 -0.70 16.99
CA GLU A 15 25.21 0.12 16.20
C GLU A 15 24.76 1.59 16.08
N LYS A 16 23.47 1.82 15.81
CA LYS A 16 22.94 3.16 15.51
C LYS A 16 22.45 3.93 16.74
N GLY A 17 22.02 3.23 17.78
CA GLY A 17 21.38 3.81 18.94
C GLY A 17 20.07 4.54 18.61
N GLU A 18 19.78 5.62 19.34
CA GLU A 18 18.50 6.33 19.24
C GLU A 18 18.27 7.01 17.89
N SER A 19 19.31 7.34 17.11
CA SER A 19 19.14 7.97 15.78
C SER A 19 18.29 7.11 14.85
N LEU A 20 18.35 5.77 15.00
CA LEU A 20 17.50 4.86 14.23
C LEU A 20 16.01 5.21 14.32
N ILE A 21 15.56 5.73 15.47
CA ILE A 21 14.17 6.13 15.72
C ILE A 21 14.01 7.64 15.48
N LEU A 22 14.91 8.45 16.03
CA LEU A 22 14.81 9.91 16.08
C LEU A 22 14.90 10.54 14.67
N ASP A 23 15.67 9.97 13.75
CA ASP A 23 15.83 10.48 12.38
C ASP A 23 14.52 10.43 11.57
N THR A 24 13.53 9.66 12.04
CA THR A 24 12.21 9.54 11.41
C THR A 24 11.07 10.02 12.30
N TYR A 25 11.39 10.57 13.47
CA TYR A 25 10.41 11.02 14.43
C TYR A 25 9.77 12.35 13.99
N VAL A 26 8.43 12.41 14.02
CA VAL A 26 7.66 13.61 13.67
C VAL A 26 6.88 14.07 14.89
N PRO A 27 7.30 15.15 15.59
CA PRO A 27 6.58 15.68 16.73
C PRO A 27 5.19 16.19 16.35
N ALA A 28 4.28 16.24 17.33
CA ALA A 28 2.95 16.80 17.14
C ALA A 28 3.00 18.32 16.91
N GLU A 29 2.05 18.87 16.14
CA GLU A 29 1.93 20.32 15.93
C GLU A 29 1.74 21.08 17.26
N GLY A 30 2.38 22.24 17.39
CA GLY A 30 2.30 23.05 18.61
C GLY A 30 3.42 24.07 18.78
N SER A 31 3.35 24.80 19.90
CA SER A 31 4.43 25.67 20.36
C SER A 31 5.36 24.88 21.29
N TYR A 32 6.64 24.96 21.02
CA TYR A 32 7.71 24.32 21.75
C TYR A 32 8.55 25.40 22.42
N VAL A 33 8.72 25.31 23.74
CA VAL A 33 9.42 26.29 24.55
C VAL A 33 10.54 25.58 25.30
N LEU A 34 11.78 26.07 25.16
CA LEU A 34 12.92 25.62 25.95
C LEU A 34 13.27 26.69 26.99
N VAL A 35 13.27 26.28 28.25
CA VAL A 35 13.59 27.11 29.41
C VAL A 35 14.97 26.72 29.91
N ASP A 36 15.84 27.71 30.12
CA ASP A 36 17.19 27.46 30.64
C ASP A 36 17.20 27.20 32.15
N ARG A 37 18.41 26.99 32.68
CA ARG A 37 18.66 26.75 34.09
C ARG A 37 18.48 27.97 34.98
N ASP A 38 18.17 29.16 34.46
CA ASP A 38 17.85 30.35 35.25
C ASP A 38 16.35 30.65 35.22
N GLY A 39 15.59 29.91 34.41
CA GLY A 39 14.16 30.10 34.21
C GLY A 39 13.84 31.08 33.08
N ALA A 40 14.82 31.52 32.29
CA ALA A 40 14.57 32.32 31.11
C ALA A 40 14.22 31.42 29.91
N ILE A 41 13.38 31.93 29.02
CA ILE A 41 13.05 31.23 27.78
C ILE A 41 14.21 31.40 26.82
N LYS A 42 14.87 30.29 26.49
CA LYS A 42 16.04 30.21 25.61
C LYS A 42 15.64 30.08 24.14
N GLU A 43 14.57 29.35 23.87
CA GLU A 43 14.15 29.03 22.50
C GLU A 43 12.63 28.83 22.44
N ILE A 44 12.01 29.34 21.38
CA ILE A 44 10.61 29.10 21.04
C ILE A 44 10.54 28.67 19.58
N LYS A 45 9.84 27.57 19.30
CA LYS A 45 9.53 27.14 17.94
C LYS A 45 8.05 26.81 17.77
N GLU A 46 7.46 27.26 16.67
CA GLU A 46 6.10 26.91 16.27
C GLU A 46 6.18 25.83 15.19
N LEU A 47 5.68 24.63 15.50
CA LEU A 47 5.68 23.50 14.59
C LEU A 47 4.29 23.32 13.98
N PRO A 48 4.11 23.59 12.67
CA PRO A 48 2.86 23.28 11.99
C PRO A 48 2.69 21.76 11.84
N LYS A 49 1.46 21.33 11.54
CA LYS A 49 1.23 19.94 11.14
C LYS A 49 1.98 19.62 9.86
N GLN A 50 2.86 18.63 9.94
CA GLN A 50 3.65 18.14 8.83
C GLN A 50 3.72 16.62 8.84
N LYS A 51 4.25 16.05 7.75
CA LYS A 51 4.39 14.61 7.59
C LYS A 51 5.82 14.12 7.76
N GLU A 52 6.80 15.00 7.63
CA GLU A 52 8.22 14.68 7.66
C GLU A 52 8.86 15.27 8.92
N PRO A 53 10.01 14.74 9.37
CA PRO A 53 10.74 15.30 10.50
C PRO A 53 11.08 16.78 10.23
N PRO A 54 10.92 17.66 11.22
CA PRO A 54 11.25 19.07 11.04
C PRO A 54 12.75 19.29 10.91
N GLU A 55 13.13 20.13 9.95
CA GLU A 55 14.46 20.73 9.90
C GLU A 55 14.64 21.72 11.06
N ASP A 56 15.88 21.88 11.52
CA ASP A 56 16.26 22.78 12.62
C ASP A 56 15.38 22.58 13.86
N PHE A 57 15.24 21.35 14.37
CA PHE A 57 14.42 21.04 15.56
C PHE A 57 15.15 20.15 16.57
N GLU A 58 16.46 20.00 16.41
CA GLU A 58 17.32 19.06 17.13
C GLU A 58 17.29 19.29 18.66
N SER A 59 17.10 20.55 19.09
CA SER A 59 16.99 20.91 20.50
C SER A 59 15.78 20.27 21.20
N PHE A 60 14.75 19.89 20.44
CA PHE A 60 13.49 19.35 20.95
C PHE A 60 13.25 17.88 20.60
N ILE A 61 13.72 17.35 19.47
CA ILE A 61 13.37 16.00 18.97
C ILE A 61 13.55 14.90 20.03
N GLU A 62 14.75 14.80 20.60
CA GLU A 62 15.05 13.77 21.59
C GLU A 62 14.29 13.98 22.91
N LYS A 63 14.17 15.24 23.35
CA LYS A 63 13.39 15.60 24.55
C LYS A 63 11.93 15.24 24.38
N ASP A 64 11.40 15.46 23.17
CA ASP A 64 10.01 15.19 22.83
C ASP A 64 9.73 13.68 22.89
N TYR A 65 10.54 12.88 22.20
CA TYR A 65 10.44 11.43 22.21
C TYR A 65 10.56 10.85 23.64
N LEU A 66 11.53 11.32 24.44
CA LEU A 66 11.75 10.83 25.81
C LEU A 66 10.67 11.29 26.80
N SER A 67 9.89 12.32 26.46
CA SER A 67 8.86 12.87 27.36
C SER A 67 7.45 12.40 27.06
N ALA A 68 7.27 11.64 25.97
CA ALA A 68 5.97 11.12 25.56
C ALA A 68 5.43 10.04 26.51
N LEU A 69 4.11 10.03 26.71
CA LEU A 69 3.42 8.91 27.33
C LEU A 69 3.44 7.68 26.39
N ILE A 70 3.52 6.47 26.95
CA ILE A 70 3.40 5.23 26.15
C ILE A 70 2.00 5.14 25.54
N ASP A 71 0.98 5.44 26.35
CA ASP A 71 -0.41 5.49 25.95
C ASP A 71 -1.19 6.45 26.88
N MET A 72 -2.28 7.02 26.38
CA MET A 72 -3.16 7.91 27.14
C MET A 72 -3.89 7.21 28.30
N ASN A 73 -3.86 5.88 28.39
CA ASN A 73 -4.35 5.15 29.57
C ASN A 73 -3.26 4.90 30.63
N LYS A 74 -2.01 5.31 30.36
CA LYS A 74 -0.90 5.26 31.31
C LYS A 74 -0.38 6.67 31.66
N PRO A 75 -1.24 7.66 31.94
CA PRO A 75 -0.79 9.02 32.22
C PRO A 75 -0.08 9.10 33.59
N ILE A 76 0.74 10.14 33.78
CA ILE A 76 1.15 10.55 35.14
C ILE A 76 -0.01 11.32 35.78
N ASP A 77 -0.53 12.33 35.09
CA ASP A 77 -1.73 13.06 35.52
C ASP A 77 -2.99 12.19 35.34
N LYS A 78 -3.60 11.79 36.46
CA LYS A 78 -4.82 10.97 36.49
C LYS A 78 -6.01 11.65 35.79
N LYS A 79 -6.02 12.98 35.67
CA LYS A 79 -7.05 13.76 34.97
C LYS A 79 -6.82 13.83 33.46
N LYS A 80 -5.66 13.39 32.96
CA LYS A 80 -5.28 13.38 31.53
C LYS A 80 -5.34 14.77 30.88
N VAL A 81 -4.94 15.81 31.61
CA VAL A 81 -4.77 17.18 31.11
C VAL A 81 -3.30 17.42 30.76
N ILE A 82 -2.37 16.95 31.61
CA ILE A 82 -0.93 17.00 31.37
C ILE A 82 -0.49 15.70 30.68
N HIS A 83 0.20 15.83 29.55
CA HIS A 83 0.49 14.73 28.62
C HIS A 83 1.98 14.36 28.53
N SER A 84 2.83 14.91 29.41
CA SER A 84 4.24 14.53 29.54
C SER A 84 4.43 13.48 30.64
N ASN A 85 5.59 12.83 30.62
CA ASN A 85 5.88 11.69 31.50
C ASN A 85 6.89 11.99 32.64
N ASN A 86 7.54 13.16 32.63
CA ASN A 86 8.64 13.51 33.54
C ASN A 86 8.62 15.00 33.93
N TYR A 87 9.48 15.41 34.87
CA TYR A 87 9.53 16.78 35.38
C TYR A 87 10.40 17.74 34.54
N TYR A 88 11.12 17.26 33.52
CA TYR A 88 11.83 18.12 32.57
C TYR A 88 10.95 18.58 31.42
N ALA A 89 9.74 18.03 31.27
CA ALA A 89 8.80 18.39 30.23
C ALA A 89 7.37 18.60 30.76
N PHE A 90 6.68 19.60 30.22
CA PHE A 90 5.29 19.90 30.54
C PHE A 90 4.49 20.07 29.26
N TRP A 91 3.62 19.10 28.97
CA TRP A 91 2.81 19.10 27.74
C TRP A 91 1.34 19.30 28.07
N VAL A 92 0.71 20.29 27.43
CA VAL A 92 -0.72 20.58 27.59
C VAL A 92 -1.28 21.08 26.27
N LYS A 93 -2.58 20.89 26.02
CA LYS A 93 -3.22 21.58 24.89
C LYS A 93 -3.53 23.02 25.28
N LYS A 94 -3.32 23.97 24.36
CA LYS A 94 -3.59 25.40 24.59
C LYS A 94 -5.05 25.67 24.98
N ASP A 95 -5.99 24.84 24.55
CA ASP A 95 -7.41 24.92 24.95
C ASP A 95 -7.64 24.61 26.44
N SER A 96 -6.69 23.94 27.09
CA SER A 96 -6.82 23.48 28.47
C SER A 96 -6.31 24.51 29.48
N ILE A 97 -5.51 25.48 29.03
CA ILE A 97 -5.03 26.61 29.83
C ILE A 97 -5.90 27.87 29.68
N ARG A 98 -6.96 27.78 28.86
CA ARG A 98 -7.91 28.87 28.61
C ARG A 98 -9.28 28.56 29.21
N PRO A 99 -10.08 29.60 29.52
CA PRO A 99 -11.46 29.42 29.90
C PRO A 99 -12.27 28.78 28.77
N ASP A 100 -13.06 27.76 29.08
CA ASP A 100 -14.05 27.22 28.16
C ASP A 100 -15.27 28.16 28.01
N LYS A 101 -16.30 27.72 27.30
CA LYS A 101 -17.53 28.51 27.09
C LYS A 101 -18.25 28.90 28.39
N ASN A 102 -17.97 28.20 29.49
CA ASN A 102 -18.54 28.46 30.81
C ASN A 102 -17.56 29.19 31.74
N GLY A 103 -16.44 29.68 31.21
CA GLY A 103 -15.40 30.36 31.97
C GLY A 103 -14.49 29.43 32.78
N LYS A 104 -14.59 28.10 32.61
CA LYS A 104 -13.79 27.13 33.37
C LYS A 104 -12.51 26.77 32.64
N VAL A 105 -11.37 26.90 33.32
CA VAL A 105 -10.07 26.42 32.81
C VAL A 105 -9.91 24.94 33.19
N LYS A 106 -9.49 24.10 32.24
CA LYS A 106 -9.33 22.65 32.48
C LYS A 106 -8.10 22.35 33.34
N LEU A 107 -6.97 23.01 33.04
CA LEU A 107 -5.76 22.95 33.83
C LEU A 107 -5.93 23.85 35.07
N THR A 108 -5.78 23.27 36.25
CA THR A 108 -5.82 24.01 37.52
C THR A 108 -4.49 23.88 38.24
N GLN A 109 -4.23 24.79 39.19
CA GLN A 109 -3.05 24.71 40.06
C GLN A 109 -3.01 23.37 40.82
N GLU A 110 -4.16 22.84 41.24
CA GLU A 110 -4.30 21.52 41.87
C GLU A 110 -3.83 20.38 40.95
N ILE A 111 -4.18 20.41 39.66
CA ILE A 111 -3.72 19.38 38.70
C ILE A 111 -2.20 19.44 38.53
N ILE A 112 -1.62 20.64 38.53
CA ILE A 112 -0.16 20.83 38.47
C ILE A 112 0.50 20.28 39.74
N ASP A 113 -0.05 20.59 40.91
CA ASP A 113 0.44 20.12 42.21
C ASP A 113 0.36 18.59 42.31
N ASP A 114 -0.75 17.98 41.89
CA ASP A 114 -0.92 16.52 41.86
C ASP A 114 0.07 15.84 40.90
N TYR A 115 0.27 16.41 39.70
CA TYR A 115 1.20 15.88 38.70
C TYR A 115 2.63 15.84 39.23
N TYR A 116 3.13 16.96 39.74
CA TYR A 116 4.47 17.02 40.30
C TYR A 116 4.58 16.25 41.62
N GLY A 117 3.52 16.16 42.42
CA GLY A 117 3.46 15.31 43.61
C GLY A 117 3.69 13.83 43.29
N LEU A 118 3.11 13.33 42.21
CA LEU A 118 3.37 11.97 41.72
C LEU A 118 4.78 11.79 41.14
N LEU A 119 5.42 12.84 40.62
CA LEU A 119 6.82 12.77 40.17
C LEU A 119 7.82 12.81 41.33
N LYS A 120 7.47 13.47 42.45
CA LYS A 120 8.26 13.45 43.70
C LYS A 120 8.21 12.10 44.40
N ALA A 121 7.03 11.46 44.38
CA ALA A 121 6.79 10.19 45.04
C ALA A 121 6.11 9.19 44.08
N PRO A 122 6.84 8.67 43.07
CA PRO A 122 6.27 7.80 42.05
C PRO A 122 5.68 6.49 42.59
N GLU A 123 6.10 6.03 43.77
CA GLU A 123 5.53 4.90 44.50
C GLU A 123 4.02 5.07 44.74
N ASN A 124 3.52 6.30 44.85
CA ASN A 124 2.09 6.58 45.02
C ASN A 124 1.27 6.40 43.72
N LYS A 125 1.94 6.34 42.56
CA LYS A 125 1.31 6.04 41.28
C LYS A 125 1.10 4.54 41.11
N TYR A 126 2.10 3.74 41.47
CA TYR A 126 2.14 2.32 41.17
C TYR A 126 1.55 1.47 42.32
N ARG A 127 1.09 0.27 41.99
CA ARG A 127 0.53 -0.68 42.96
C ARG A 127 1.04 -2.08 42.65
N LYS A 128 1.22 -2.92 43.69
CA LYS A 128 1.58 -4.35 43.55
C LYS A 128 2.82 -4.54 42.66
N LYS A 129 2.75 -5.41 41.66
CA LYS A 129 3.83 -5.71 40.69
C LYS A 129 4.34 -4.50 39.90
N GLY A 130 3.52 -3.46 39.74
CA GLY A 130 3.99 -2.19 39.14
C GLY A 130 4.93 -1.42 40.06
N LEU A 131 4.74 -1.54 41.38
CA LEU A 131 5.63 -0.96 42.38
C LEU A 131 6.96 -1.73 42.43
N GLU A 132 6.93 -3.07 42.35
CA GLU A 132 8.15 -3.89 42.27
C GLU A 132 9.03 -3.50 41.07
N LEU A 133 8.43 -3.32 39.88
CA LEU A 133 9.15 -2.83 38.69
C LEU A 133 9.73 -1.43 38.91
N TYR A 134 9.01 -0.56 39.60
CA TYR A 134 9.50 0.78 39.93
C TYR A 134 10.69 0.73 40.90
N GLU A 135 10.60 -0.07 41.96
CA GLU A 135 11.67 -0.22 42.97
C GLU A 135 12.97 -0.73 42.35
N VAL A 136 12.89 -1.69 41.42
CA VAL A 136 14.05 -2.17 40.65
C VAL A 136 14.68 -1.03 39.86
N VAL A 137 13.86 -0.24 39.16
CA VAL A 137 14.36 0.88 38.34
C VAL A 137 14.94 1.98 39.22
N GLU A 138 14.30 2.32 40.34
CA GLU A 138 14.82 3.31 41.29
C GLU A 138 16.17 2.88 41.87
N ALA A 139 16.36 1.59 42.16
CA ALA A 139 17.65 1.07 42.63
C ALA A 139 18.76 1.24 41.57
N GLU A 140 18.43 1.14 40.28
CA GLU A 140 19.38 1.34 39.17
C GLU A 140 19.69 2.82 38.91
N ILE A 141 18.68 3.68 38.92
CA ILE A 141 18.79 5.05 38.41
C ILE A 141 18.77 6.13 39.50
N GLY A 142 18.57 5.75 40.75
CA GLY A 142 18.44 6.64 41.90
C GLY A 142 17.05 7.27 42.04
N LYS A 143 16.88 8.04 43.11
CA LYS A 143 15.64 8.76 43.45
C LYS A 143 15.42 9.99 42.56
N PRO A 144 14.17 10.48 42.43
CA PRO A 144 13.89 11.73 41.73
C PRO A 144 14.61 12.92 42.39
N ASP A 145 15.01 13.90 41.58
CA ASP A 145 15.60 15.15 42.05
C ASP A 145 14.52 16.09 42.58
N LEU A 146 14.34 16.09 43.91
CA LEU A 146 13.26 16.83 44.57
C LEU A 146 13.39 18.35 44.43
N GLU A 147 14.61 18.87 44.39
CA GLU A 147 14.88 20.30 44.25
C GLU A 147 14.50 20.76 42.83
N MET A 148 14.96 20.01 41.83
CA MET A 148 14.64 20.30 40.44
C MET A 148 13.13 20.19 40.16
N ILE A 149 12.47 19.20 40.75
CA ILE A 149 11.01 19.03 40.63
C ILE A 149 10.27 20.26 41.18
N GLU A 150 10.61 20.74 42.38
CA GLU A 150 9.92 21.91 42.94
C GLU A 150 10.20 23.16 42.12
N ARG A 151 11.44 23.32 41.66
CA ARG A 151 11.82 24.44 40.80
C ARG A 151 11.01 24.50 39.50
N HIS A 152 10.90 23.38 38.79
CA HIS A 152 10.14 23.31 37.54
C HIS A 152 8.63 23.49 37.78
N LYS A 153 8.11 22.91 38.86
CA LYS A 153 6.73 23.12 39.29
C LYS A 153 6.43 24.60 39.52
N ASP A 154 7.25 25.29 40.32
CA ASP A 154 7.05 26.71 40.60
C ASP A 154 7.12 27.56 39.33
N TRP A 155 8.08 27.26 38.45
CA TRP A 155 8.15 27.92 37.15
C TRP A 155 6.87 27.72 36.33
N ILE A 156 6.37 26.48 36.22
CA ILE A 156 5.12 26.20 35.50
C ILE A 156 3.95 26.94 36.13
N LYS A 157 3.76 26.89 37.45
CA LYS A 157 2.64 27.54 38.14
C LYS A 157 2.60 29.05 37.90
N ASN A 158 3.77 29.69 37.83
CA ASN A 158 3.92 31.13 37.65
C ASN A 158 3.75 31.59 36.20
N ASN A 159 4.07 30.73 35.21
CA ASN A 159 4.14 31.15 33.81
C ASN A 159 3.06 30.54 32.90
N ILE A 160 2.54 29.34 33.20
CA ILE A 160 1.76 28.54 32.24
C ILE A 160 0.50 29.23 31.70
N PHE A 161 -0.15 30.08 32.50
CA PHE A 161 -1.41 30.73 32.13
C PHE A 161 -1.24 32.02 31.33
N SER A 162 -0.04 32.63 31.34
CA SER A 162 0.26 33.86 30.59
C SER A 162 1.22 33.62 29.41
N ILE A 163 2.00 32.53 29.42
CA ILE A 163 3.08 32.25 28.45
C ILE A 163 2.69 32.40 26.99
N VAL A 164 1.46 32.05 26.62
CA VAL A 164 0.95 32.20 25.25
C VAL A 164 0.86 33.67 24.85
N GLN A 165 0.33 34.51 25.74
CA GLN A 165 0.17 35.95 25.50
C GLN A 165 1.52 36.66 25.58
N ASP A 166 2.28 36.39 26.64
CA ASP A 166 3.56 37.04 26.93
C ASP A 166 4.61 36.83 25.83
N ASN A 167 4.53 35.70 25.12
CA ASN A 167 5.47 35.33 24.06
C ASN A 167 4.84 35.33 22.65
N HIS A 168 3.62 35.88 22.51
CA HIS A 168 2.91 35.95 21.23
C HIS A 168 2.81 34.61 20.47
N LEU A 169 2.64 33.51 21.22
CA LEU A 169 2.51 32.17 20.66
C LEU A 169 1.20 32.04 19.88
N LYS A 170 1.16 31.10 18.93
CA LYS A 170 -0.03 30.92 18.11
C LYS A 170 -1.25 30.56 18.95
N ASP A 171 -2.30 31.37 18.85
CA ASP A 171 -3.55 31.20 19.57
C ASP A 171 -4.47 30.17 18.88
N ASP A 172 -4.19 28.88 19.05
CA ASP A 172 -5.00 27.79 18.50
C ASP A 172 -5.25 26.67 19.54
N LYS A 173 -5.63 25.47 19.07
CA LYS A 173 -5.91 24.27 19.90
C LYS A 173 -4.76 23.25 19.89
N SER A 174 -3.61 23.61 19.32
CA SER A 174 -2.42 22.76 19.25
C SER A 174 -1.79 22.57 20.63
N TYR A 175 -0.71 21.79 20.68
CA TYR A 175 0.05 21.61 21.92
C TYR A 175 0.84 22.87 22.30
N LEU A 176 0.98 23.06 23.60
CA LEU A 176 2.06 23.81 24.22
C LEU A 176 2.94 22.79 24.94
N LYS A 177 4.20 22.69 24.51
CA LYS A 177 5.19 21.79 25.10
C LYS A 177 6.36 22.62 25.63
N ILE A 178 6.54 22.58 26.94
CA ILE A 178 7.62 23.28 27.63
C ILE A 178 8.66 22.24 28.04
N TYR A 179 9.93 22.58 27.84
CA TYR A 179 11.09 21.76 28.15
C TYR A 179 12.05 22.56 29.01
N PHE A 180 12.65 21.91 29.99
CA PHE A 180 13.70 22.48 30.83
C PHE A 180 15.07 21.98 30.37
N ASP A 181 16.06 22.87 30.37
CA ASP A 181 17.42 22.60 29.92
C ASP A 181 18.12 21.62 30.88
N ALA A 182 18.33 20.40 30.39
CA ALA A 182 19.03 19.33 31.08
C ALA A 182 19.77 18.49 30.05
N ASN A 183 20.80 17.78 30.50
CA ASN A 183 21.53 16.86 29.64
C ASN A 183 20.64 15.67 29.23
N LYS A 184 21.05 15.01 28.15
CA LYS A 184 20.37 13.85 27.58
C LYS A 184 20.16 12.74 28.61
N GLU A 185 21.16 12.50 29.46
CA GLU A 185 21.13 11.44 30.46
C GLU A 185 20.03 11.67 31.51
N ALA A 186 19.71 12.93 31.83
CA ALA A 186 18.60 13.24 32.74
C ALA A 186 17.24 12.90 32.12
N TYR A 187 17.01 13.26 30.85
CA TYR A 187 15.78 12.88 30.14
C TYR A 187 15.67 11.36 29.98
N GLN A 188 16.76 10.66 29.65
CA GLN A 188 16.77 9.20 29.53
C GLN A 188 16.48 8.51 30.86
N ARG A 189 17.06 9.01 31.95
CA ARG A 189 16.80 8.52 33.30
C ARG A 189 15.32 8.62 33.66
N GLU A 190 14.73 9.80 33.52
CA GLU A 190 13.33 9.99 33.89
C GLU A 190 12.35 9.33 32.91
N ASN A 191 12.70 9.23 31.63
CA ASN A 191 11.98 8.38 30.69
C ASN A 191 11.96 6.92 31.17
N ARG A 192 13.11 6.36 31.57
CA ARG A 192 13.19 4.97 32.07
C ARG A 192 12.35 4.78 33.33
N ARG A 193 12.36 5.75 34.25
CA ARG A 193 11.50 5.76 35.46
C ARG A 193 10.02 5.62 35.14
N TYR A 194 9.58 6.25 34.04
CA TYR A 194 8.21 6.12 33.56
C TYR A 194 7.99 4.87 32.71
N VAL A 195 8.84 4.58 31.74
CA VAL A 195 8.58 3.56 30.72
C VAL A 195 8.53 2.17 31.32
N ILE A 196 9.50 1.79 32.17
CA ILE A 196 9.63 0.40 32.64
C ILE A 196 8.41 -0.07 33.46
N PRO A 197 7.89 0.67 34.46
CA PRO A 197 6.67 0.26 35.17
C PRO A 197 5.41 0.25 34.29
N ASN A 198 5.44 0.91 33.13
CA ASN A 198 4.30 1.12 32.24
C ASN A 198 4.41 0.35 30.91
N VAL A 199 5.46 -0.45 30.68
CA VAL A 199 5.75 -1.03 29.36
C VAL A 199 4.80 -2.19 28.99
N TYR A 200 4.37 -2.97 29.98
CA TYR A 200 3.43 -4.07 29.79
C TYR A 200 1.97 -3.60 29.65
N ASN A 201 1.12 -4.40 29.03
CA ASN A 201 -0.31 -4.09 28.85
C ASN A 201 -1.01 -3.79 30.19
N THR A 202 -0.86 -4.70 31.15
CA THR A 202 -1.17 -4.45 32.57
C THR A 202 -0.17 -5.21 33.44
N THR A 203 0.09 -4.70 34.64
CA THR A 203 0.97 -5.37 35.61
C THR A 203 0.32 -6.60 36.25
N ASP A 204 -1.00 -6.77 36.12
CA ASP A 204 -1.73 -7.90 36.70
C ASP A 204 -1.29 -9.24 36.10
N TYR A 205 -0.90 -9.21 34.82
CA TYR A 205 -0.44 -10.37 34.05
C TYR A 205 1.03 -10.71 34.23
N ASN A 206 1.80 -9.90 34.97
CA ASN A 206 3.23 -10.10 35.12
C ASN A 206 3.53 -11.37 35.94
N VAL A 207 4.49 -12.17 35.50
CA VAL A 207 4.92 -13.40 36.16
C VAL A 207 6.41 -13.26 36.49
N PRO A 208 6.80 -13.31 37.78
CA PRO A 208 8.20 -13.43 38.14
C PRO A 208 8.69 -14.85 37.78
N VAL A 209 9.80 -14.93 37.06
CA VAL A 209 10.48 -16.18 36.72
C VAL A 209 11.96 -15.95 37.00
N GLU A 210 12.49 -16.64 38.02
CA GLU A 210 13.83 -16.38 38.57
C GLU A 210 13.96 -14.90 38.96
N ASP A 211 15.01 -14.21 38.50
CA ASP A 211 15.27 -12.80 38.79
C ASP A 211 14.67 -11.84 37.75
N LYS A 212 13.78 -12.34 36.87
CA LYS A 212 13.18 -11.57 35.78
C LYS A 212 11.66 -11.50 35.88
N ILE A 213 11.13 -10.36 35.43
CA ILE A 213 9.69 -10.16 35.30
C ILE A 213 9.33 -10.37 33.83
N PHE A 214 8.38 -11.27 33.60
CA PHE A 214 7.77 -11.52 32.31
C PHE A 214 6.37 -10.93 32.28
N GLY A 215 6.00 -10.27 31.19
CA GLY A 215 4.67 -9.67 31.06
C GLY A 215 4.16 -9.69 29.62
N LEU A 216 2.88 -9.40 29.46
CA LEU A 216 2.27 -9.23 28.14
C LEU A 216 2.60 -7.82 27.64
N PRO A 217 3.28 -7.65 26.49
CA PRO A 217 3.54 -6.32 25.93
C PRO A 217 2.24 -5.62 25.52
N ASN A 218 2.30 -4.31 25.34
CA ASN A 218 1.13 -3.55 24.92
C ASN A 218 0.91 -3.58 23.39
N ASP A 219 1.96 -3.83 22.61
CA ASP A 219 1.91 -3.67 21.15
C ASP A 219 1.19 -4.83 20.44
N ASN A 220 0.27 -4.51 19.53
CA ASN A 220 -0.51 -5.41 18.66
C ASN A 220 -1.37 -6.50 19.35
N MET A 221 -1.21 -6.77 20.64
CA MET A 221 -2.00 -7.75 21.40
C MET A 221 -2.23 -7.28 22.84
N GLY A 222 -3.29 -6.50 23.05
CA GLY A 222 -3.74 -6.08 24.37
C GLY A 222 -4.87 -6.96 24.90
N LEU A 223 -4.78 -7.39 26.16
CA LEU A 223 -5.90 -8.02 26.84
C LEU A 223 -6.80 -6.96 27.47
N ASN A 224 -8.08 -7.29 27.55
CA ASN A 224 -9.08 -6.45 28.20
C ASN A 224 -10.04 -7.37 28.94
N ALA A 225 -10.30 -7.10 30.22
CA ALA A 225 -11.24 -7.87 31.03
C ALA A 225 -12.65 -7.97 30.39
N LYS A 226 -13.04 -7.00 29.55
CA LYS A 226 -14.30 -7.01 28.78
C LYS A 226 -14.29 -7.92 27.54
N LYS A 227 -13.11 -8.40 27.14
CA LYS A 227 -12.90 -9.28 25.97
C LYS A 227 -12.20 -10.58 26.40
N PRO A 228 -12.86 -11.41 27.24
CA PRO A 228 -12.23 -12.61 27.81
C PRO A 228 -11.92 -13.70 26.76
N TYR A 229 -12.41 -13.59 25.52
CA TYR A 229 -12.10 -14.52 24.44
C TYR A 229 -10.68 -14.33 23.85
N LEU A 230 -9.98 -13.24 24.21
CA LEU A 230 -8.58 -13.03 23.82
C LEU A 230 -7.60 -13.85 24.68
N GLU A 231 -8.07 -14.38 25.81
CA GLU A 231 -7.28 -15.27 26.67
C GLU A 231 -7.33 -16.72 26.18
N ASN A 232 -6.21 -17.42 26.30
CA ASN A 232 -6.10 -18.86 26.05
C ASN A 232 -6.61 -19.67 27.25
N LYS A 233 -7.92 -19.67 27.48
CA LYS A 233 -8.54 -20.28 28.67
C LYS A 233 -8.30 -21.79 28.85
N THR A 234 -7.86 -22.49 27.81
CA THR A 234 -7.52 -23.91 27.86
C THR A 234 -6.08 -24.18 28.34
N ARG A 235 -5.23 -23.16 28.42
CA ARG A 235 -3.84 -23.26 28.91
C ARG A 235 -3.78 -22.95 30.40
N LYS A 236 -2.79 -23.54 31.09
CA LYS A 236 -2.49 -23.24 32.51
C LYS A 236 -2.14 -21.75 32.72
N ASN A 237 -1.41 -21.17 31.78
CA ASN A 237 -1.25 -19.73 31.66
C ASN A 237 -2.15 -19.24 30.53
N THR A 238 -3.15 -18.42 30.87
CA THR A 238 -4.14 -17.93 29.91
C THR A 238 -3.61 -16.81 29.02
N MET A 239 -2.42 -16.29 29.30
CA MET A 239 -1.80 -15.24 28.49
C MET A 239 -1.34 -15.78 27.13
N PRO A 240 -1.53 -15.03 26.04
CA PRO A 240 -1.15 -15.48 24.70
C PRO A 240 0.36 -15.69 24.58
N TYR A 241 1.14 -14.73 25.07
CA TYR A 241 2.58 -14.78 25.17
C TYR A 241 3.06 -13.85 26.29
N LEU A 242 4.30 -14.06 26.74
CA LEU A 242 4.97 -13.23 27.74
C LEU A 242 6.42 -13.05 27.31
N ILE A 243 6.97 -11.86 27.53
CA ILE A 243 8.37 -11.51 27.25
C ILE A 243 8.97 -10.78 28.45
N SER A 244 10.30 -10.75 28.53
CA SER A 244 11.00 -10.10 29.65
C SER A 244 10.99 -8.57 29.53
N THR A 245 11.36 -7.89 30.63
CA THR A 245 11.41 -6.42 30.69
C THR A 245 12.43 -5.84 29.71
N GLU A 246 13.54 -6.55 29.47
CA GLU A 246 14.54 -6.13 28.48
C GLU A 246 13.99 -6.27 27.05
N GLU A 247 13.34 -7.40 26.78
CA GLU A 247 12.80 -7.69 25.45
C GLU A 247 11.65 -6.75 25.08
N VAL A 248 10.75 -6.45 26.02
CA VAL A 248 9.62 -5.54 25.78
C VAL A 248 10.09 -4.11 25.56
N ALA A 249 11.22 -3.69 26.16
CA ALA A 249 11.82 -2.40 25.90
C ALA A 249 12.38 -2.30 24.47
N VAL A 250 13.02 -3.36 23.98
CA VAL A 250 13.46 -3.44 22.56
C VAL A 250 12.26 -3.47 21.62
N GLN A 251 11.23 -4.23 21.97
CA GLN A 251 9.99 -4.29 21.19
C GLN A 251 9.33 -2.92 21.06
N LYS A 252 9.22 -2.16 22.16
CA LYS A 252 8.69 -0.80 22.13
C LYS A 252 9.47 0.07 21.13
N LYS A 253 10.80 0.05 21.20
CA LYS A 253 11.67 0.82 20.28
C LYS A 253 11.46 0.43 18.81
N PHE A 254 11.32 -0.87 18.54
CA PHE A 254 10.99 -1.35 17.20
C PHE A 254 9.63 -0.84 16.73
N PHE A 255 8.61 -0.89 17.58
CA PHE A 255 7.27 -0.40 17.25
C PHE A 255 7.23 1.13 17.09
N ASP A 256 7.99 1.89 17.88
CA ASP A 256 8.16 3.33 17.69
C ASP A 256 8.77 3.62 16.31
N TYR A 257 9.85 2.91 15.94
CA TYR A 257 10.46 3.02 14.61
C TYR A 257 9.44 2.73 13.49
N LEU A 258 8.73 1.60 13.57
CA LEU A 258 7.75 1.23 12.56
C LEU A 258 6.60 2.24 12.49
N TYR A 259 6.14 2.77 13.63
CA TYR A 259 5.11 3.81 13.67
C TYR A 259 5.57 5.11 13.00
N ASN A 260 6.83 5.49 13.19
CA ASN A 260 7.43 6.61 12.47
C ASN A 260 7.42 6.35 10.95
N GLN A 261 7.84 5.17 10.49
CA GLN A 261 7.78 4.80 9.07
C GLN A 261 6.36 4.86 8.51
N ALA A 262 5.37 4.34 9.24
CA ALA A 262 3.96 4.40 8.85
C ALA A 262 3.44 5.85 8.76
N CYS A 263 3.90 6.74 9.64
CA CYS A 263 3.59 8.18 9.56
C CYS A 263 4.16 8.83 8.30
N LEU A 264 5.35 8.41 7.87
CA LEU A 264 5.99 8.82 6.61
C LEU A 264 5.34 8.19 5.37
N GLY A 265 4.31 7.34 5.53
CA GLY A 265 3.66 6.62 4.43
C GLY A 265 4.44 5.41 3.92
N LYS A 266 5.53 5.03 4.60
CA LYS A 266 6.31 3.82 4.33
C LYS A 266 5.66 2.66 5.07
N SER A 267 5.04 1.77 4.29
CA SER A 267 4.18 0.70 4.79
C SER A 267 4.69 -0.70 4.48
N ASN A 268 5.77 -0.81 3.69
CA ASN A 268 6.43 -2.05 3.31
C ASN A 268 7.82 -2.05 3.92
N ILE A 269 8.05 -2.89 4.91
CA ILE A 269 9.31 -2.94 5.67
C ILE A 269 10.01 -4.25 5.36
N TYR A 270 11.26 -4.15 4.93
CA TYR A 270 12.15 -5.26 4.70
C TYR A 270 13.29 -5.19 5.71
N LEU A 271 13.63 -6.30 6.33
CA LEU A 271 14.73 -6.33 7.28
C LEU A 271 15.50 -7.64 7.29
N ASN A 272 16.82 -7.50 7.32
CA ASN A 272 17.78 -8.59 7.54
C ASN A 272 19.07 -8.00 8.15
N GLU A 273 20.02 -8.86 8.53
CA GLU A 273 21.29 -8.40 9.12
C GLU A 273 22.23 -7.73 8.10
N LYS A 274 22.12 -8.09 6.81
CA LYS A 274 23.05 -7.67 5.75
C LYS A 274 22.74 -6.27 5.22
N ASP A 275 21.49 -6.04 4.86
CA ASP A 275 20.98 -4.84 4.20
C ASP A 275 20.32 -3.87 5.21
N GLY A 276 20.18 -4.30 6.47
CA GLY A 276 19.56 -3.50 7.53
C GLY A 276 18.04 -3.44 7.40
N ILE A 277 17.46 -2.25 7.55
CA ILE A 277 16.02 -2.02 7.42
C ILE A 277 15.75 -1.10 6.22
N ILE A 278 14.94 -1.58 5.29
CA ILE A 278 14.49 -0.83 4.12
C ILE A 278 12.98 -0.59 4.25
N ALA A 279 12.58 0.68 4.32
CA ALA A 279 11.19 1.09 4.49
C ALA A 279 10.68 1.81 3.24
N LEU A 280 9.66 1.25 2.58
CA LEU A 280 9.15 1.71 1.29
C LEU A 280 7.64 1.99 1.34
N SER A 281 7.20 2.98 0.60
CA SER A 281 5.79 3.19 0.26
C SER A 281 5.32 2.19 -0.80
N ASN A 282 4.03 2.24 -1.18
CA ASN A 282 3.53 1.39 -2.28
C ASN A 282 4.04 1.82 -3.65
N ASN A 283 4.41 3.09 -3.79
CA ASN A 283 4.91 3.64 -5.05
C ASN A 283 6.36 3.18 -5.29
N GLU A 284 7.13 2.98 -4.22
CA GLU A 284 8.50 2.51 -4.29
C GLU A 284 8.58 0.98 -4.42
N SER A 285 9.75 0.49 -4.82
CA SER A 285 10.08 -0.93 -4.98
C SER A 285 11.52 -1.17 -4.53
N LEU A 286 11.82 -2.38 -4.07
CA LEU A 286 13.19 -2.80 -3.84
C LEU A 286 13.99 -2.71 -5.14
N LYS A 287 15.24 -2.23 -5.03
CA LYS A 287 16.14 -2.01 -6.18
C LYS A 287 17.25 -3.06 -6.27
N GLN A 288 17.28 -4.00 -5.33
CA GLN A 288 18.31 -5.02 -5.17
C GLN A 288 17.68 -6.36 -4.83
N SER A 289 18.47 -7.43 -4.99
CA SER A 289 18.13 -8.75 -4.48
C SER A 289 17.88 -8.70 -2.97
N PHE A 290 16.88 -9.39 -2.45
CA PHE A 290 16.60 -9.40 -1.02
C PHE A 290 16.23 -10.79 -0.49
N LYS A 291 16.74 -11.11 0.70
CA LYS A 291 16.37 -12.29 1.50
C LYS A 291 16.26 -11.90 2.96
N GLY A 292 15.17 -12.23 3.62
CA GLY A 292 14.93 -11.84 5.00
C GLY A 292 13.46 -11.66 5.31
N TYR A 293 13.15 -10.83 6.29
CA TYR A 293 11.78 -10.64 6.75
C TYR A 293 11.10 -9.48 6.04
N TYR A 294 9.79 -9.62 5.87
CA TYR A 294 8.91 -8.61 5.32
C TYR A 294 7.77 -8.33 6.30
N LEU A 295 7.44 -7.05 6.51
CA LEU A 295 6.29 -6.60 7.28
C LEU A 295 5.50 -5.56 6.48
N ARG A 296 4.19 -5.79 6.38
CA ARG A 296 3.22 -4.78 5.95
C ARG A 296 2.65 -4.09 7.17
N ILE A 297 2.90 -2.79 7.28
CA ILE A 297 2.42 -1.99 8.41
C ILE A 297 1.39 -0.96 7.99
N GLN A 298 0.54 -0.58 8.93
CA GLN A 298 -0.45 0.49 8.76
C GLN A 298 -0.56 1.35 10.01
N LYS A 299 -0.75 2.65 9.79
CA LYS A 299 -1.06 3.60 10.86
C LYS A 299 -2.54 3.48 11.26
N GLY A 300 -2.79 2.98 12.46
CA GLY A 300 -4.08 3.01 13.14
C GLY A 300 -4.08 4.01 14.31
N LYS A 301 -4.85 3.69 15.36
CA LYS A 301 -4.68 4.35 16.67
C LYS A 301 -3.33 3.98 17.30
N GLU A 302 -2.94 2.74 17.07
CA GLU A 302 -1.61 2.19 17.31
C GLU A 302 -1.08 1.71 15.95
N LEU A 303 0.20 1.31 15.90
CA LEU A 303 0.74 0.64 14.73
C LEU A 303 0.05 -0.73 14.57
N GLU A 304 -0.30 -1.09 13.34
CA GLU A 304 -0.85 -2.41 13.01
C GLU A 304 0.07 -3.12 12.01
N ILE A 305 0.32 -4.42 12.22
CA ILE A 305 0.98 -5.29 11.24
C ILE A 305 -0.12 -6.11 10.54
N HIS A 306 -0.30 -5.89 9.24
CA HIS A 306 -1.40 -6.48 8.45
C HIS A 306 -0.99 -7.73 7.68
N ASP A 307 0.29 -7.85 7.35
CA ASP A 307 0.86 -8.99 6.64
C ASP A 307 2.34 -9.12 7.02
N PHE A 308 2.85 -10.33 6.99
CA PHE A 308 4.24 -10.65 7.33
C PHE A 308 4.70 -11.85 6.53
N ASP A 309 5.98 -11.87 6.15
CA ASP A 309 6.53 -12.98 5.38
C ASP A 309 8.04 -13.16 5.56
N GLU A 310 8.53 -14.34 5.18
CA GLU A 310 9.95 -14.60 4.98
C GLU A 310 10.25 -14.69 3.49
N ILE A 311 10.97 -13.70 2.97
CA ILE A 311 11.40 -13.63 1.58
C ILE A 311 12.65 -14.49 1.42
N THR A 312 12.52 -15.59 0.68
CA THR A 312 13.62 -16.53 0.41
C THR A 312 14.48 -16.15 -0.80
N GLY A 313 13.97 -15.27 -1.67
CA GLY A 313 14.67 -14.76 -2.84
C GLY A 313 13.80 -13.81 -3.65
N PHE A 314 13.97 -12.51 -3.41
CA PHE A 314 13.43 -11.45 -4.26
C PHE A 314 14.52 -10.93 -5.19
N GLU A 315 14.18 -10.68 -6.45
CA GLU A 315 15.04 -10.03 -7.43
C GLU A 315 14.33 -8.81 -8.03
N ALA A 316 15.03 -7.67 -8.06
CA ALA A 316 14.49 -6.43 -8.62
C ALA A 316 14.55 -6.42 -10.16
N GLU A 317 15.60 -7.03 -10.71
CA GLU A 317 15.77 -7.28 -12.13
C GLU A 317 15.11 -8.61 -12.50
N ILE A 318 14.46 -8.64 -13.66
CA ILE A 318 13.78 -9.81 -14.19
C ILE A 318 14.33 -10.16 -15.56
N GLU A 319 14.08 -11.40 -15.99
CA GLU A 319 14.24 -11.73 -17.41
C GLU A 319 13.43 -10.74 -18.25
N PRO A 320 14.04 -10.10 -19.28
CA PRO A 320 13.39 -9.01 -19.98
C PRO A 320 12.05 -9.41 -20.61
N ILE A 321 11.00 -8.65 -20.32
CA ILE A 321 9.73 -8.76 -21.04
C ILE A 321 9.85 -7.94 -22.31
N GLU A 322 9.83 -8.59 -23.47
CA GLU A 322 9.82 -7.91 -24.76
C GLU A 322 8.40 -7.45 -25.09
N LEU A 323 8.10 -6.16 -24.90
CA LEU A 323 6.81 -5.60 -25.31
C LEU A 323 6.76 -5.48 -26.84
N LYS A 324 5.85 -6.21 -27.47
CA LYS A 324 5.65 -6.20 -28.93
C LYS A 324 4.25 -5.67 -29.28
N GLN A 325 4.14 -5.01 -30.44
CA GLN A 325 2.84 -4.73 -31.05
C GLN A 325 2.41 -5.96 -31.85
N TYR A 326 1.60 -6.82 -31.24
CA TYR A 326 0.96 -7.95 -31.92
C TYR A 326 -0.19 -7.49 -32.81
N ILE A 327 -0.89 -6.43 -32.37
CA ILE A 327 -1.90 -5.72 -33.13
C ILE A 327 -1.48 -4.24 -33.20
N PRO A 328 -1.43 -3.61 -34.38
CA PRO A 328 -1.06 -2.21 -34.52
C PRO A 328 -2.01 -1.27 -33.78
N VAL A 329 -1.47 -0.33 -33.00
CA VAL A 329 -2.26 0.73 -32.35
C VAL A 329 -2.51 1.87 -33.35
N PRO A 330 -3.75 2.32 -33.56
CA PRO A 330 -4.01 3.47 -34.43
C PRO A 330 -3.31 4.75 -33.93
N GLU A 331 -2.56 5.44 -34.81
CA GLU A 331 -1.79 6.66 -34.45
C GLU A 331 -2.65 7.75 -33.81
N LYS A 332 -3.86 7.95 -34.34
CA LYS A 332 -4.88 8.78 -33.71
C LYS A 332 -5.39 8.02 -32.50
N ASN A 333 -5.03 8.49 -31.29
CA ASN A 333 -5.42 7.96 -29.97
C ASN A 333 -4.49 6.89 -29.36
N ALA A 334 -3.23 6.78 -29.81
CA ALA A 334 -2.22 6.02 -29.08
C ALA A 334 -1.98 6.63 -27.69
N THR A 335 -1.81 5.79 -26.65
CA THR A 335 -1.37 6.29 -25.33
C THR A 335 0.14 6.46 -25.29
N ASP A 336 0.67 6.94 -24.15
CA ASP A 336 2.10 7.09 -23.88
C ASP A 336 2.85 5.74 -23.69
N LEU A 337 2.24 4.60 -24.04
CA LEU A 337 2.86 3.29 -23.90
C LEU A 337 3.99 3.09 -24.92
N VAL A 338 5.21 2.90 -24.41
CA VAL A 338 6.39 2.58 -25.22
C VAL A 338 6.57 1.06 -25.29
N TYR A 339 6.75 0.54 -26.51
CA TYR A 339 6.98 -0.88 -26.77
C TYR A 339 8.49 -1.18 -26.73
N GLU A 340 9.01 -1.42 -25.54
CA GLU A 340 10.43 -1.72 -25.30
C GLU A 340 10.62 -2.92 -24.35
N LYS A 341 11.88 -3.28 -24.09
CA LYS A 341 12.22 -4.34 -23.14
C LYS A 341 12.07 -3.84 -21.70
N VAL A 342 11.18 -4.47 -20.95
CA VAL A 342 10.98 -4.19 -19.51
C VAL A 342 11.86 -5.13 -18.70
N LYS A 343 12.84 -4.58 -17.98
CA LYS A 343 13.86 -5.37 -17.25
C LYS A 343 13.71 -5.34 -15.73
N LYS A 344 12.86 -4.46 -15.19
CA LYS A 344 12.68 -4.31 -13.75
C LYS A 344 11.26 -4.66 -13.35
N LEU A 345 11.13 -5.32 -12.20
CA LEU A 345 9.83 -5.70 -11.65
C LEU A 345 8.95 -4.48 -11.30
N GLU A 346 9.58 -3.37 -10.91
CA GLU A 346 8.90 -2.09 -10.68
C GLU A 346 8.21 -1.55 -11.95
N ASP A 347 8.87 -1.66 -13.10
CA ASP A 347 8.32 -1.22 -14.37
C ASP A 347 7.12 -2.09 -14.77
N VAL A 348 7.17 -3.40 -14.47
CA VAL A 348 6.03 -4.32 -14.62
C VAL A 348 4.87 -3.93 -13.70
N LYS A 349 5.15 -3.55 -12.44
CA LYS A 349 4.15 -3.03 -11.48
C LYS A 349 3.45 -1.79 -12.05
N ILE A 350 4.21 -0.84 -12.60
CA ILE A 350 3.69 0.39 -13.21
C ILE A 350 2.88 0.08 -14.47
N LEU A 351 3.38 -0.82 -15.31
CA LEU A 351 2.73 -1.26 -16.54
C LEU A 351 1.38 -1.90 -16.24
N ILE A 352 1.30 -2.88 -15.34
CA ILE A 352 0.04 -3.53 -14.97
C ILE A 352 -0.94 -2.55 -14.34
N ASN A 353 -0.45 -1.70 -13.43
CA ASN A 353 -1.27 -0.67 -12.78
C ASN A 353 -1.92 0.28 -13.79
N SER A 354 -1.16 0.75 -14.79
CA SER A 354 -1.62 1.72 -15.78
C SER A 354 -2.43 1.11 -16.93
N VAL A 355 -2.04 -0.08 -17.41
CA VAL A 355 -2.65 -0.73 -18.57
C VAL A 355 -3.95 -1.44 -18.21
N PHE A 356 -3.97 -2.18 -17.11
CA PHE A 356 -5.12 -3.03 -16.77
C PHE A 356 -6.05 -2.42 -15.72
N LEU A 357 -5.49 -1.70 -14.74
CA LEU A 357 -6.21 -1.36 -13.51
C LEU A 357 -6.42 0.15 -13.32
N LYS A 358 -6.38 0.94 -14.39
CA LYS A 358 -6.71 2.39 -14.39
C LYS A 358 -5.94 3.21 -13.35
N LYS A 359 -4.71 2.80 -13.01
CA LYS A 359 -3.85 3.35 -11.95
C LYS A 359 -4.37 3.14 -10.51
N PHE A 360 -5.33 2.24 -10.29
CA PHE A 360 -5.90 1.95 -8.97
C PHE A 360 -5.20 0.81 -8.21
N LEU A 361 -4.32 0.01 -8.81
CA LEU A 361 -3.67 -1.11 -8.12
C LEU A 361 -2.78 -0.63 -6.98
N ILE A 362 -1.81 0.24 -7.30
CA ILE A 362 -0.75 0.65 -6.36
C ILE A 362 -1.32 1.32 -5.10
N THR A 363 -2.37 2.12 -5.26
CA THR A 363 -3.02 2.83 -4.15
C THR A 363 -4.03 1.97 -3.37
N ASN A 364 -4.37 0.76 -3.83
CA ASN A 364 -5.48 -0.03 -3.26
C ASN A 364 -5.15 -1.51 -2.99
N PHE A 365 -3.88 -1.85 -2.73
CA PHE A 365 -3.52 -3.20 -2.29
C PHE A 365 -4.26 -3.63 -1.01
N PHE A 366 -4.39 -2.73 -0.02
CA PHE A 366 -4.99 -3.01 1.29
C PHE A 366 -6.23 -2.15 1.61
N THR A 367 -6.69 -1.31 0.68
CA THR A 367 -7.88 -0.46 0.90
C THR A 367 -9.15 -1.31 0.99
N ASP A 368 -10.03 -1.03 1.95
CA ASP A 368 -11.34 -1.66 2.05
C ASP A 368 -12.16 -1.45 0.77
N ALA A 369 -12.88 -2.48 0.31
CA ALA A 369 -13.63 -2.44 -0.96
C ALA A 369 -14.64 -1.28 -1.05
N LYS A 370 -15.24 -0.87 0.08
CA LYS A 370 -16.18 0.26 0.17
C LYS A 370 -15.50 1.62 -0.06
N ASP A 371 -14.22 1.74 0.26
CA ASP A 371 -13.46 3.00 0.21
C ASP A 371 -12.77 3.21 -1.15
N ILE A 372 -12.76 2.20 -2.02
CA ILE A 372 -12.24 2.29 -3.39
C ILE A 372 -13.23 3.06 -4.28
N ARG A 373 -12.85 4.29 -4.64
CA ARG A 373 -13.60 5.20 -5.52
C ARG A 373 -13.34 4.92 -7.01
N LEU A 374 -13.71 3.73 -7.46
CA LEU A 374 -13.63 3.30 -8.87
C LEU A 374 -15.02 2.99 -9.41
N ASN A 375 -15.48 3.77 -10.39
CA ASN A 375 -16.82 3.65 -10.97
C ASN A 375 -16.99 2.48 -11.93
N ASP A 376 -15.88 1.96 -12.48
CA ASP A 376 -15.92 0.81 -13.37
C ASP A 376 -15.99 -0.48 -12.54
N THR A 377 -17.19 -1.04 -12.42
CA THR A 377 -17.47 -2.22 -11.60
C THR A 377 -16.61 -3.41 -12.01
N LYS A 378 -16.38 -3.62 -13.32
CA LYS A 378 -15.62 -4.78 -13.79
C LYS A 378 -14.14 -4.66 -13.44
N VAL A 379 -13.57 -3.47 -13.60
CA VAL A 379 -12.19 -3.20 -13.17
C VAL A 379 -12.06 -3.30 -11.65
N LYS A 380 -13.07 -2.84 -10.89
CA LYS A 380 -13.08 -2.93 -9.43
C LYS A 380 -13.17 -4.39 -8.93
N GLU A 381 -14.02 -5.20 -9.54
CA GLU A 381 -14.10 -6.65 -9.27
C GLU A 381 -12.76 -7.34 -9.52
N GLU A 382 -12.16 -7.11 -10.69
CA GLU A 382 -10.87 -7.71 -11.02
C GLU A 382 -9.77 -7.22 -10.09
N LEU A 383 -9.69 -5.92 -9.80
CA LEU A 383 -8.75 -5.34 -8.83
C LEU A 383 -8.81 -6.08 -7.48
N LEU A 384 -10.00 -6.22 -6.91
CA LEU A 384 -10.19 -6.88 -5.62
C LEU A 384 -9.80 -8.36 -5.67
N ARG A 385 -10.10 -9.04 -6.79
CA ARG A 385 -9.76 -10.45 -7.00
C ARG A 385 -8.25 -10.70 -7.12
N CYS A 386 -7.53 -9.81 -7.79
CA CYS A 386 -6.13 -10.04 -8.19
C CYS A 386 -5.08 -9.34 -7.30
N ARG A 387 -5.45 -8.29 -6.56
CA ARG A 387 -4.48 -7.40 -5.88
C ARG A 387 -3.53 -8.11 -4.92
N THR A 388 -3.95 -9.17 -4.24
CA THR A 388 -3.09 -9.93 -3.33
C THR A 388 -1.98 -10.65 -4.09
N GLY A 389 -2.31 -11.30 -5.22
CA GLY A 389 -1.30 -11.96 -6.04
C GLY A 389 -0.32 -10.97 -6.66
N TYR A 390 -0.81 -9.82 -7.13
CA TYR A 390 0.08 -8.76 -7.60
C TYR A 390 0.96 -8.19 -6.49
N PHE A 391 0.43 -8.01 -5.29
CA PHE A 391 1.20 -7.56 -4.14
C PHE A 391 2.33 -8.53 -3.80
N ASN A 392 2.01 -9.82 -3.65
CA ASN A 392 3.03 -10.84 -3.38
C ASN A 392 4.08 -10.89 -4.49
N TRP A 393 3.70 -10.74 -5.75
CA TRP A 393 4.68 -10.68 -6.82
C TRP A 393 5.59 -9.45 -6.71
N PHE A 394 5.03 -8.24 -6.63
CA PHE A 394 5.81 -7.01 -6.71
C PHE A 394 6.60 -6.65 -5.45
N PHE A 395 6.19 -7.15 -4.28
CA PHE A 395 6.84 -6.85 -3.01
C PHE A 395 7.58 -8.05 -2.42
N LYS A 396 7.18 -9.30 -2.73
CA LYS A 396 7.79 -10.51 -2.17
C LYS A 396 8.48 -11.39 -3.22
N GLY A 397 8.29 -11.11 -4.51
CA GLY A 397 8.88 -11.88 -5.62
C GLY A 397 8.03 -13.08 -6.06
N GLU A 398 6.86 -13.31 -5.46
CA GLU A 398 6.07 -14.52 -5.68
C GLU A 398 5.08 -14.38 -6.85
N SER A 399 5.44 -14.93 -8.02
CA SER A 399 4.60 -14.81 -9.23
C SER A 399 3.55 -15.92 -9.40
N VAL A 400 3.53 -16.96 -8.56
CA VAL A 400 2.71 -18.18 -8.75
C VAL A 400 1.22 -17.84 -8.90
N ALA A 401 0.67 -17.04 -7.99
CA ALA A 401 -0.74 -16.65 -8.04
C ALA A 401 -1.05 -15.87 -9.33
N VAL A 402 -0.19 -14.93 -9.70
CA VAL A 402 -0.36 -14.12 -10.92
C VAL A 402 -0.37 -15.01 -12.16
N ARG A 403 0.58 -15.94 -12.28
CA ARG A 403 0.62 -16.93 -13.38
C ARG A 403 -0.69 -17.69 -13.52
N SER A 404 -1.37 -18.02 -12.42
CA SER A 404 -2.64 -18.76 -12.48
C SER A 404 -3.85 -17.93 -12.96
N PHE A 405 -3.91 -16.63 -12.65
CA PHE A 405 -5.09 -15.81 -12.97
C PHE A 405 -4.88 -14.82 -14.12
N PHE A 406 -3.64 -14.52 -14.50
CA PHE A 406 -3.33 -13.39 -15.39
C PHE A 406 -3.99 -13.54 -16.76
N ALA A 407 -3.94 -14.74 -17.35
CA ALA A 407 -4.53 -15.02 -18.66
C ALA A 407 -6.04 -14.74 -18.72
N GLU A 408 -6.76 -15.08 -17.65
CA GLU A 408 -8.21 -14.84 -17.52
C GLU A 408 -8.51 -13.37 -17.16
N SER A 409 -7.82 -12.84 -16.15
CA SER A 409 -8.04 -11.46 -15.66
C SER A 409 -7.82 -10.41 -16.73
N SER A 410 -6.69 -10.53 -17.46
CA SER A 410 -6.36 -9.63 -18.56
C SER A 410 -7.43 -9.66 -19.66
N LEU A 411 -7.95 -10.84 -20.00
CA LEU A 411 -8.98 -11.01 -21.03
C LEU A 411 -10.31 -10.39 -20.60
N VAL A 412 -10.70 -10.52 -19.33
CA VAL A 412 -11.88 -9.86 -18.76
C VAL A 412 -11.77 -8.34 -18.90
N LEU A 413 -10.59 -7.77 -18.62
CA LEU A 413 -10.34 -6.34 -18.71
C LEU A 413 -10.32 -5.84 -20.16
N ILE A 414 -9.75 -6.61 -21.10
CA ILE A 414 -9.81 -6.32 -22.54
C ILE A 414 -11.26 -6.28 -23.03
N LYS A 415 -12.06 -7.30 -22.68
CA LYS A 415 -13.51 -7.34 -23.00
C LYS A 415 -14.22 -6.11 -22.44
N ASN A 416 -13.92 -5.70 -21.20
CA ASN A 416 -14.49 -4.50 -20.61
C ASN A 416 -14.10 -3.22 -21.37
N SER A 417 -12.85 -3.09 -21.83
CA SER A 417 -12.43 -1.96 -22.66
C SER A 417 -13.16 -1.91 -24.00
N ILE A 418 -13.34 -3.07 -24.66
CA ILE A 418 -14.13 -3.19 -25.90
C ILE A 418 -15.57 -2.73 -25.66
N LEU A 419 -16.20 -3.20 -24.58
CA LEU A 419 -17.57 -2.84 -24.22
C LEU A 419 -17.74 -1.37 -23.85
N ASN A 420 -16.69 -0.72 -23.36
CA ASN A 420 -16.68 0.72 -23.10
C ASN A 420 -16.18 1.54 -24.30
N ARG A 421 -15.92 0.92 -25.45
CA ARG A 421 -15.46 1.56 -26.71
C ARG A 421 -14.07 2.19 -26.63
N HIS A 422 -13.27 1.74 -25.68
CA HIS A 422 -11.88 2.15 -25.58
C HIS A 422 -11.02 1.19 -26.42
N ILE A 423 -11.24 1.17 -27.74
CA ILE A 423 -10.58 0.22 -28.66
C ILE A 423 -9.05 0.36 -28.65
N PRO A 424 -8.45 1.57 -28.74
CA PRO A 424 -7.00 1.70 -28.61
C PRO A 424 -6.47 1.11 -27.30
N LYS A 425 -7.21 1.31 -26.21
CA LYS A 425 -6.84 0.75 -24.91
C LYS A 425 -6.94 -0.78 -24.87
N ALA A 426 -7.96 -1.35 -25.52
CA ALA A 426 -8.12 -2.79 -25.63
C ALA A 426 -6.98 -3.43 -26.43
N ILE A 427 -6.51 -2.78 -27.50
CA ILE A 427 -5.34 -3.20 -28.29
C ILE A 427 -4.08 -3.19 -27.42
N GLU A 428 -3.82 -2.10 -26.70
CA GLU A 428 -2.66 -2.04 -25.78
C GLU A 428 -2.71 -3.11 -24.70
N GLN A 429 -3.88 -3.31 -24.09
CA GLN A 429 -4.07 -4.38 -23.10
C GLN A 429 -3.81 -5.76 -23.70
N PHE A 430 -4.22 -5.99 -24.95
CA PHE A 430 -3.96 -7.23 -25.66
C PHE A 430 -2.46 -7.42 -25.93
N ASN A 431 -1.78 -6.40 -26.44
CA ASN A 431 -0.34 -6.48 -26.74
C ASN A 431 0.50 -6.72 -25.48
N VAL A 432 0.19 -6.02 -24.38
CA VAL A 432 0.85 -6.22 -23.08
C VAL A 432 0.53 -7.60 -22.51
N ARG A 433 -0.72 -8.08 -22.67
CA ARG A 433 -1.11 -9.42 -22.24
C ARG A 433 -0.24 -10.49 -22.89
N GLU A 434 -0.10 -10.46 -24.21
CA GLU A 434 0.68 -11.47 -24.94
C GLU A 434 2.15 -11.44 -24.53
N SER A 435 2.73 -10.24 -24.38
CA SER A 435 4.11 -10.07 -23.93
C SER A 435 4.35 -10.66 -22.54
N ILE A 436 3.43 -10.44 -21.59
CA ILE A 436 3.55 -10.99 -20.22
C ILE A 436 3.31 -12.50 -20.19
N LEU A 437 2.41 -13.03 -21.03
CA LEU A 437 2.18 -14.48 -21.09
C LEU A 437 3.39 -15.22 -21.66
N ASN A 438 4.01 -14.70 -22.71
CA ASN A 438 5.26 -15.23 -23.26
C ASN A 438 6.39 -15.22 -22.20
N TYR A 439 6.49 -14.13 -21.43
CA TYR A 439 7.42 -14.07 -20.29
C TYR A 439 7.17 -15.17 -19.26
N PHE A 440 5.91 -15.45 -18.91
CA PHE A 440 5.61 -16.52 -17.96
C PHE A 440 5.92 -17.91 -18.52
N GLU A 441 5.80 -18.13 -19.82
CA GLU A 441 6.05 -19.43 -20.46
C GLU A 441 7.53 -19.63 -20.85
N GLY A 442 8.37 -18.59 -20.75
CA GLY A 442 9.79 -18.66 -21.04
C GLY A 442 10.12 -18.60 -22.53
N GLY A 443 9.21 -18.11 -23.37
CA GLY A 443 9.37 -18.05 -24.82
C GLY A 443 8.06 -17.69 -25.54
N GLU A 444 8.08 -17.72 -26.87
CA GLU A 444 6.87 -17.51 -27.67
C GLU A 444 5.93 -18.71 -27.54
N ARG A 445 4.70 -18.44 -27.10
CA ARG A 445 3.67 -19.47 -26.94
C ARG A 445 3.06 -19.96 -28.25
N MET A 446 2.92 -19.06 -29.22
CA MET A 446 2.11 -19.32 -30.40
C MET A 446 2.97 -19.79 -31.56
N GLU A 447 2.49 -20.84 -32.23
CA GLU A 447 3.15 -21.42 -33.42
C GLU A 447 3.07 -20.48 -34.64
N GLN A 448 2.00 -19.68 -34.73
CA GLN A 448 1.82 -18.66 -35.77
C GLN A 448 1.59 -17.30 -35.12
N THR A 449 2.14 -16.24 -35.70
CA THR A 449 1.89 -14.87 -35.24
C THR A 449 0.52 -14.36 -35.69
N TYR A 450 -0.02 -13.36 -34.99
CA TYR A 450 -1.29 -12.74 -35.41
C TYR A 450 -1.19 -12.07 -36.79
N GLU A 451 -0.01 -11.51 -37.14
CA GLU A 451 0.24 -10.92 -38.45
C GLU A 451 0.26 -11.99 -39.55
N GLU A 452 0.88 -13.16 -39.30
CA GLU A 452 0.85 -14.28 -40.25
C GLU A 452 -0.58 -14.76 -40.51
N ILE A 453 -1.42 -14.89 -39.48
CA ILE A 453 -2.84 -15.23 -39.63
C ILE A 453 -3.57 -14.15 -40.44
N PHE A 454 -3.28 -12.88 -40.17
CA PHE A 454 -3.86 -11.75 -40.89
C PHE A 454 -3.50 -11.77 -42.38
N GLU A 455 -2.22 -11.89 -42.72
CA GLU A 455 -1.72 -11.91 -44.09
C GLU A 455 -2.31 -13.08 -44.88
N ARG A 456 -2.29 -14.29 -44.30
CA ARG A 456 -2.89 -15.49 -44.91
C ARG A 456 -4.38 -15.30 -45.21
N LEU A 457 -5.16 -14.79 -44.24
CA LEU A 457 -6.57 -14.51 -44.47
C LEU A 457 -6.78 -13.41 -45.53
N SER A 458 -5.90 -12.39 -45.59
CA SER A 458 -5.96 -11.33 -46.60
C SER A 458 -5.72 -11.88 -48.01
N GLU A 459 -4.72 -12.75 -48.18
CA GLU A 459 -4.47 -13.45 -49.45
C GLU A 459 -5.68 -14.30 -49.87
N MET A 460 -6.23 -15.10 -48.95
CA MET A 460 -7.37 -15.97 -49.21
C MET A 460 -8.63 -15.22 -49.67
N ILE A 461 -8.95 -14.05 -49.07
CA ILE A 461 -10.13 -13.27 -49.47
C ILE A 461 -9.93 -12.52 -50.79
N ASN A 462 -8.68 -12.27 -51.18
CA ASN A 462 -8.33 -11.57 -52.41
C ASN A 462 -8.07 -12.53 -53.59
N SER A 463 -7.81 -13.82 -53.33
CA SER A 463 -7.59 -14.85 -54.34
C SER A 463 -8.83 -15.21 -55.15
N ASP A 464 -8.64 -15.54 -56.42
CA ASP A 464 -9.69 -16.06 -57.30
C ASP A 464 -9.91 -17.58 -57.18
N THR A 465 -9.03 -18.28 -56.45
CA THR A 465 -9.18 -19.70 -56.13
C THR A 465 -9.94 -19.91 -54.82
N ARG A 466 -10.69 -21.01 -54.74
CA ARG A 466 -11.38 -21.40 -53.50
C ARG A 466 -10.36 -21.78 -52.42
N SER A 467 -10.30 -20.99 -51.36
CA SER A 467 -9.48 -21.26 -50.17
C SER A 467 -10.34 -21.76 -49.00
N THR A 468 -9.72 -22.40 -48.02
CA THR A 468 -10.37 -22.91 -46.81
C THR A 468 -9.52 -22.57 -45.58
N ILE A 469 -10.19 -22.26 -44.47
CA ILE A 469 -9.52 -22.15 -43.17
C ILE A 469 -9.01 -23.54 -42.78
N GLU A 470 -7.78 -23.58 -42.27
CA GLU A 470 -7.04 -24.82 -42.00
C GLU A 470 -7.02 -25.20 -40.52
N ASP A 471 -7.22 -24.22 -39.61
CA ASP A 471 -7.12 -24.41 -38.17
C ASP A 471 -8.11 -23.55 -37.37
N ASP A 472 -8.31 -23.92 -36.11
CA ASP A 472 -9.24 -23.26 -35.18
C ASP A 472 -8.80 -21.82 -34.85
N ALA A 473 -7.50 -21.51 -34.84
CA ALA A 473 -7.01 -20.17 -34.53
C ALA A 473 -7.42 -19.19 -35.63
N MET A 474 -7.15 -19.52 -36.89
CA MET A 474 -7.62 -18.78 -38.05
C MET A 474 -9.14 -18.69 -38.11
N TYR A 475 -9.86 -19.76 -37.72
CA TYR A 475 -11.33 -19.73 -37.64
C TYR A 475 -11.84 -18.64 -36.69
N TYR A 476 -11.36 -18.63 -35.45
CA TYR A 476 -11.82 -17.65 -34.47
C TYR A 476 -11.33 -16.23 -34.81
N TYR A 477 -10.14 -16.09 -35.39
CA TYR A 477 -9.65 -14.81 -35.91
C TYR A 477 -10.55 -14.26 -37.02
N ALA A 478 -10.89 -15.09 -38.01
CA ALA A 478 -11.80 -14.73 -39.10
C ALA A 478 -13.18 -14.34 -38.56
N ALA A 479 -13.69 -15.05 -37.55
CA ALA A 479 -14.95 -14.71 -36.90
C ALA A 479 -14.91 -13.32 -36.24
N GLY A 480 -13.78 -12.94 -35.63
CA GLY A 480 -13.54 -11.61 -35.08
C GLY A 480 -13.56 -10.52 -36.15
N GLN A 481 -12.87 -10.77 -37.28
CA GLN A 481 -12.81 -9.89 -38.44
C GLN A 481 -14.19 -9.67 -39.08
N ILE A 482 -14.99 -10.74 -39.21
CA ILE A 482 -16.39 -10.67 -39.66
C ILE A 482 -17.21 -9.80 -38.71
N ALA A 483 -17.12 -10.05 -37.40
CA ALA A 483 -17.85 -9.27 -36.39
C ALA A 483 -17.49 -7.78 -36.46
N GLN A 484 -16.20 -7.48 -36.55
CA GLN A 484 -15.69 -6.12 -36.62
C GLN A 484 -16.23 -5.40 -37.85
N PHE A 485 -16.12 -6.02 -39.03
CA PHE A 485 -16.63 -5.45 -40.27
C PHE A 485 -18.14 -5.20 -40.20
N LEU A 486 -18.94 -6.19 -39.80
CA LEU A 486 -20.39 -6.06 -39.73
C LEU A 486 -20.84 -4.97 -38.75
N LEU A 487 -20.17 -4.87 -37.59
CA LEU A 487 -20.48 -3.84 -36.60
C LEU A 487 -20.07 -2.44 -37.07
N SER A 488 -19.05 -2.32 -37.91
CA SER A 488 -18.63 -1.04 -38.50
C SER A 488 -19.67 -0.46 -39.47
N LEU A 489 -20.58 -1.28 -40.00
CA LEU A 489 -21.67 -0.84 -40.90
C LEU A 489 -22.81 -0.13 -40.15
N ASN A 490 -22.77 -0.10 -38.82
CA ASN A 490 -23.79 0.56 -38.03
C ASN A 490 -23.71 2.09 -38.15
N GLN A 491 -24.68 2.68 -38.85
CA GLN A 491 -24.79 4.13 -39.09
C GLN A 491 -25.52 4.90 -37.96
N SER A 492 -25.86 4.25 -36.85
CA SER A 492 -26.51 4.92 -35.72
C SER A 492 -25.61 6.00 -35.14
N SER A 493 -26.16 7.19 -34.90
CA SER A 493 -25.46 8.30 -34.22
C SER A 493 -25.10 8.00 -32.77
N LYS A 494 -25.75 6.99 -32.15
CA LYS A 494 -25.43 6.44 -30.83
C LYS A 494 -25.47 4.91 -30.90
N PRO A 495 -24.47 4.27 -31.54
CA PRO A 495 -24.46 2.83 -31.63
C PRO A 495 -24.44 2.26 -30.20
N THR A 496 -25.14 1.16 -29.93
CA THR A 496 -25.22 0.62 -28.57
C THR A 496 -23.98 -0.22 -28.27
N PRO A 497 -23.27 0.00 -27.15
CA PRO A 497 -22.14 -0.86 -26.74
C PRO A 497 -22.50 -2.35 -26.61
N ALA A 498 -23.77 -2.65 -26.34
CA ALA A 498 -24.29 -4.02 -26.23
C ALA A 498 -24.27 -4.84 -27.54
N LEU A 499 -23.94 -4.26 -28.70
CA LEU A 499 -23.97 -5.00 -29.97
C LEU A 499 -22.82 -6.01 -30.11
N VAL A 500 -21.67 -5.73 -29.51
CA VAL A 500 -20.51 -6.65 -29.53
C VAL A 500 -20.59 -7.73 -28.45
N ASN A 501 -21.38 -7.50 -27.38
CA ASN A 501 -21.52 -8.40 -26.25
C ASN A 501 -21.80 -9.87 -26.63
N PRO A 502 -22.75 -10.18 -27.54
CA PRO A 502 -23.03 -11.56 -27.92
C PRO A 502 -21.86 -12.24 -28.64
N VAL A 503 -20.99 -11.47 -29.32
CA VAL A 503 -19.82 -12.00 -30.04
C VAL A 503 -18.74 -12.38 -29.03
N ILE A 504 -18.25 -11.43 -28.24
CA ILE A 504 -17.09 -11.64 -27.34
C ILE A 504 -17.40 -12.56 -26.15
N ASN A 505 -18.68 -12.87 -25.90
CA ASN A 505 -19.13 -13.80 -24.86
C ASN A 505 -19.67 -15.13 -25.42
N ALA A 506 -19.57 -15.38 -26.73
CA ALA A 506 -19.97 -16.64 -27.32
C ALA A 506 -19.11 -17.79 -26.75
N ARG A 507 -19.75 -18.82 -26.19
CA ARG A 507 -19.05 -19.92 -25.51
C ARG A 507 -18.69 -21.08 -26.42
N THR A 508 -19.39 -21.21 -27.54
CA THR A 508 -19.18 -22.26 -28.54
C THR A 508 -19.18 -21.70 -29.95
N ALA A 509 -18.58 -22.45 -30.88
CA ALA A 509 -18.59 -22.13 -32.32
C ALA A 509 -20.01 -21.95 -32.88
N GLN A 510 -20.95 -22.81 -32.47
CA GLN A 510 -22.35 -22.73 -32.94
C GLN A 510 -23.03 -21.45 -32.45
N GLN A 511 -22.80 -21.05 -31.19
CA GLN A 511 -23.32 -19.78 -30.68
C GLN A 511 -22.76 -18.60 -31.46
N LEU A 512 -21.45 -18.63 -31.76
CA LEU A 512 -20.78 -17.59 -32.53
C LEU A 512 -21.35 -17.49 -33.95
N GLN A 513 -21.54 -18.61 -34.65
CA GLN A 513 -22.18 -18.65 -35.97
C GLN A 513 -23.57 -18.00 -35.95
N VAL A 514 -24.43 -18.38 -35.00
CA VAL A 514 -25.78 -17.80 -34.87
C VAL A 514 -25.73 -16.29 -34.62
N VAL A 515 -24.80 -15.82 -33.80
CA VAL A 515 -24.63 -14.39 -33.53
C VAL A 515 -24.18 -13.64 -34.79
N LEU A 516 -23.17 -14.15 -35.51
CA LEU A 516 -22.67 -13.54 -36.74
C LEU A 516 -23.71 -13.55 -37.86
N GLU A 517 -24.51 -14.60 -37.97
CA GLU A 517 -25.62 -14.67 -38.94
C GLU A 517 -26.67 -13.59 -38.68
N ARG A 518 -27.00 -13.35 -37.40
CA ARG A 518 -27.91 -12.26 -37.02
C ARG A 518 -27.33 -10.89 -37.35
N LEU A 519 -26.03 -10.68 -37.11
CA LEU A 519 -25.36 -9.43 -37.48
C LEU A 519 -25.34 -9.25 -39.01
N TYR A 520 -25.06 -10.31 -39.76
CA TYR A 520 -25.06 -10.28 -41.22
C TYR A 520 -26.43 -9.89 -41.76
N LYS A 521 -27.50 -10.59 -41.34
CA LYS A 521 -28.88 -10.27 -41.71
C LYS A 521 -29.27 -8.84 -41.37
N LYS A 522 -28.75 -8.31 -40.26
CA LYS A 522 -29.04 -6.96 -39.80
C LYS A 522 -28.35 -5.89 -40.66
N TYR A 523 -27.13 -6.12 -41.12
CA TYR A 523 -26.29 -5.09 -41.76
C TYR A 523 -25.99 -5.33 -43.24
N ASN A 524 -26.46 -6.44 -43.83
CA ASN A 524 -26.17 -6.79 -45.23
C ASN A 524 -26.55 -5.70 -46.24
N TYR A 525 -27.60 -4.91 -45.97
CA TYR A 525 -28.04 -3.80 -46.81
C TYR A 525 -26.99 -2.70 -47.02
N ALA A 526 -25.98 -2.61 -46.15
CA ALA A 526 -24.95 -1.58 -46.17
C ALA A 526 -23.58 -2.07 -46.67
N ILE A 527 -23.46 -3.34 -47.09
CA ILE A 527 -22.18 -3.93 -47.51
C ILE A 527 -21.70 -3.32 -48.84
N LYS A 528 -20.52 -2.68 -48.81
CA LYS A 528 -19.86 -2.10 -50.00
C LYS A 528 -18.87 -3.05 -50.69
N TYR A 529 -18.36 -4.07 -50.00
CA TYR A 529 -17.33 -5.00 -50.49
C TYR A 529 -17.83 -6.45 -50.46
N PRO A 530 -18.91 -6.78 -51.21
CA PRO A 530 -19.64 -8.04 -51.06
C PRO A 530 -18.78 -9.27 -51.36
N GLN A 531 -17.86 -9.20 -52.32
CA GLN A 531 -17.00 -10.34 -52.68
C GLN A 531 -16.06 -10.75 -51.54
N ARG A 532 -15.35 -9.78 -50.94
CA ARG A 532 -14.37 -10.05 -49.88
C ARG A 532 -15.04 -10.58 -48.62
N ILE A 533 -16.10 -9.92 -48.15
CA ILE A 533 -16.84 -10.40 -46.99
C ILE A 533 -17.52 -11.74 -47.26
N SER A 534 -18.06 -11.97 -48.46
CA SER A 534 -18.66 -13.25 -48.81
C SER A 534 -17.63 -14.38 -48.79
N ARG A 535 -16.43 -14.16 -49.33
CA ARG A 535 -15.34 -15.15 -49.29
C ARG A 535 -14.96 -15.47 -47.84
N LEU A 536 -14.71 -14.45 -47.02
CA LEU A 536 -14.38 -14.62 -45.59
C LEU A 536 -15.48 -15.37 -44.83
N TYR A 537 -16.74 -14.96 -45.03
CA TYR A 537 -17.89 -15.57 -44.37
C TYR A 537 -18.13 -17.02 -44.83
N SER A 538 -17.92 -17.31 -46.12
CA SER A 538 -18.00 -18.68 -46.65
C SER A 538 -16.92 -19.58 -46.07
N MET A 539 -15.68 -19.12 -45.95
CA MET A 539 -14.60 -19.89 -45.32
C MET A 539 -14.90 -20.18 -43.86
N PHE A 540 -15.37 -19.17 -43.11
CA PHE A 540 -15.82 -19.32 -41.73
C PHE A 540 -16.95 -20.36 -41.57
N LEU A 541 -17.93 -20.40 -42.49
CA LEU A 541 -19.03 -21.36 -42.40
C LEU A 541 -18.62 -22.80 -42.74
N LEU A 542 -17.57 -22.98 -43.56
CA LEU A 542 -17.14 -24.30 -44.03
C LEU A 542 -16.20 -25.02 -43.06
N HIS A 543 -15.52 -24.28 -42.18
CA HIS A 543 -14.68 -24.88 -41.13
C HIS A 543 -15.50 -25.30 -39.92
N MET A 544 -15.22 -26.48 -39.40
CA MET A 544 -15.81 -26.99 -38.17
C MET A 544 -14.74 -27.06 -37.09
N PRO A 545 -14.78 -26.19 -36.06
CA PRO A 545 -13.77 -26.21 -35.01
C PRO A 545 -13.72 -27.54 -34.27
N GLU A 546 -12.51 -28.02 -34.00
CA GLU A 546 -12.28 -29.23 -33.23
C GLU A 546 -12.65 -29.01 -31.75
N ASN A 547 -12.36 -27.82 -31.23
CA ASN A 547 -12.67 -27.47 -29.85
C ASN A 547 -14.13 -27.05 -29.66
N LYS A 548 -14.78 -27.59 -28.62
CA LYS A 548 -16.15 -27.21 -28.23
C LYS A 548 -16.23 -25.80 -27.64
N LYS A 549 -15.13 -25.30 -27.07
CA LYS A 549 -15.06 -23.97 -26.46
C LYS A 549 -14.48 -22.98 -27.46
N THR A 550 -15.08 -21.79 -27.52
CA THR A 550 -14.56 -20.66 -28.29
C THR A 550 -13.17 -20.26 -27.82
N ASP A 551 -12.21 -20.17 -28.74
CA ASP A 551 -10.96 -19.44 -28.48
C ASP A 551 -11.26 -17.94 -28.42
N SER A 552 -11.45 -17.45 -27.20
CA SER A 552 -11.73 -16.03 -26.96
C SER A 552 -10.53 -15.13 -27.27
N GLN A 553 -9.30 -15.65 -27.23
CA GLN A 553 -8.10 -14.87 -27.51
C GLN A 553 -8.03 -14.57 -29.01
N MET A 554 -8.12 -15.60 -29.86
CA MET A 554 -8.11 -15.44 -31.31
C MET A 554 -9.30 -14.64 -31.82
N LEU A 555 -10.49 -14.87 -31.25
CA LEU A 555 -11.69 -14.07 -31.56
C LEU A 555 -11.50 -12.58 -31.26
N ILE A 556 -10.91 -12.25 -30.10
CA ILE A 556 -10.67 -10.86 -29.73
C ILE A 556 -9.55 -10.26 -30.57
N ALA A 557 -8.50 -11.02 -30.89
CA ALA A 557 -7.42 -10.57 -31.74
C ALA A 557 -7.95 -10.12 -33.11
N GLY A 558 -8.73 -10.98 -33.78
CA GLY A 558 -9.35 -10.66 -35.06
C GLY A 558 -10.37 -9.52 -34.99
N TYR A 559 -11.02 -9.30 -33.84
CA TYR A 559 -11.93 -8.16 -33.66
C TYR A 559 -11.19 -6.82 -33.47
N LEU A 560 -10.04 -6.85 -32.80
CA LEU A 560 -9.25 -5.66 -32.47
C LEU A 560 -8.33 -5.20 -33.60
N ASP A 561 -7.87 -6.11 -34.44
CA ASP A 561 -6.97 -5.81 -35.55
C ASP A 561 -7.66 -5.04 -36.69
N ARG A 562 -6.90 -4.44 -37.60
CA ARG A 562 -7.42 -3.73 -38.78
C ARG A 562 -8.36 -4.63 -39.60
N SER A 563 -9.37 -4.04 -40.23
CA SER A 563 -10.36 -4.84 -40.96
C SER A 563 -9.83 -5.32 -42.30
N LEU A 564 -9.73 -6.64 -42.46
CA LEU A 564 -9.36 -7.30 -43.72
C LEU A 564 -10.21 -6.81 -44.89
N VAL A 565 -11.52 -6.60 -44.68
CA VAL A 565 -12.46 -6.24 -45.74
C VAL A 565 -12.24 -4.83 -46.30
N TYR A 566 -11.68 -3.92 -45.49
CA TYR A 566 -11.43 -2.53 -45.88
C TYR A 566 -10.04 -2.30 -46.50
N GLU A 567 -9.15 -3.29 -46.50
CA GLU A 567 -7.82 -3.11 -47.10
C GLU A 567 -7.94 -2.75 -48.58
N LYS A 568 -7.20 -1.74 -49.03
CA LYS A 568 -7.11 -1.43 -50.46
C LYS A 568 -6.22 -2.50 -51.10
N LYS A 569 -6.63 -3.01 -52.26
CA LYS A 569 -5.74 -3.83 -53.11
C LYS A 569 -4.49 -2.98 -53.39
N ASN A 570 -3.32 -3.39 -52.92
CA ASN A 570 -2.08 -2.81 -53.43
C ASN A 570 -2.09 -3.09 -54.93
N LYS A 571 -2.31 -2.05 -55.74
CA LYS A 571 -2.02 -2.15 -57.17
C LYS A 571 -0.52 -2.42 -57.25
N ASN A 572 -0.15 -3.57 -57.78
CA ASN A 572 1.23 -3.80 -58.19
C ASN A 572 1.69 -2.60 -59.01
N GLU A 573 2.74 -1.94 -58.56
CA GLU A 573 3.53 -1.03 -59.40
C GLU A 573 4.09 -1.86 -60.55
N GLY A 574 3.41 -1.86 -61.68
CA GLY A 574 3.75 -2.74 -62.81
C GLY A 574 2.84 -2.68 -64.03
N GLU A 575 1.83 -1.81 -64.06
CA GLU A 575 1.15 -1.47 -65.31
C GLU A 575 1.55 -0.05 -65.68
N ALA A 576 2.64 0.02 -66.46
CA ALA A 576 3.02 1.19 -67.20
C ALA A 576 1.83 1.68 -68.04
N GLU A 577 1.66 3.00 -68.04
CA GLU A 577 0.87 3.74 -69.01
C GLU A 577 1.05 3.14 -70.41
N ASN A 578 -0.05 2.71 -71.02
CA ASN A 578 -0.24 2.80 -72.46
C ASN A 578 -1.74 2.82 -72.78
N GLU A 579 -2.12 3.97 -73.35
CA GLU A 579 -3.37 4.37 -74.02
C GLU A 579 -4.60 4.75 -73.17
#